data_AF-A0A660VCR1-F1
#
_entry.id   AF-A0A660VCR1-F1
#
_cell.length_a   1.000
_cell.length_b   1.000
_cell.length_c   1.000
_cell.angle_alpha   90.00
_cell.angle_beta   90.00
_cell.angle_gamma   90.00
#
_symmetry.space_group_name_H-M   'P 1'
#
loop_
_entity.id
_entity.type
_entity.pdbx_description
1 polymer ?
#
loop_
_entity_poly.entity_id
_entity_poly.type
_entity_poly.pdbx_seq_one_letter_code
_entity_poly.pdbx_strand_id
1 'polypeptide(L)'
;MAVCDNCGREVPQEDIDAGVAFSDGKNTYCRACVMHLIGELGRLAREAEASTTTCAPKAVPRKHSNKLFLLLLACASAAAAIATIFLL
;
A
#
# COMPACT_ATOMS: atom_id res chain seq x y z
N MET A 1 14.54 12.56 -28.04
CA MET A 1 14.26 13.48 -26.93
C MET A 1 12.86 13.21 -26.44
N ALA A 2 12.72 12.78 -25.18
CA ALA A 2 11.40 12.55 -24.59
C ALA A 2 10.80 13.91 -24.18
N VAL A 3 9.47 14.02 -24.22
CA VAL A 3 8.76 15.25 -23.85
C VAL A 3 7.84 14.94 -22.68
N CYS A 4 7.76 15.85 -21.72
CA CYS A 4 6.92 15.70 -20.54
C CYS A 4 5.45 15.81 -20.94
N ASP A 5 4.65 14.77 -20.69
CA ASP A 5 3.22 14.75 -21.02
C ASP A 5 2.40 15.78 -20.24
N ASN A 6 2.92 16.26 -19.10
CA ASN A 6 2.24 17.27 -18.30
C ASN A 6 2.54 18.71 -18.74
N CYS A 7 3.82 19.04 -18.98
CA CYS A 7 4.24 20.44 -19.19
C CYS A 7 4.89 20.72 -20.55
N GLY A 8 5.02 19.72 -21.41
CA GLY A 8 5.55 19.85 -22.77
C GLY A 8 7.06 20.18 -22.86
N ARG A 9 7.76 20.25 -21.72
CA ARG A 9 9.22 20.47 -21.73
C ARG A 9 9.96 19.19 -22.11
N GLU A 10 11.10 19.37 -22.75
CA GLU A 10 12.03 18.28 -23.01
C GLU A 10 12.49 17.65 -21.69
N VAL A 11 12.58 16.31 -21.69
CA VAL A 11 13.08 15.51 -20.57
C VAL A 11 14.42 14.93 -20.99
N PRO A 12 15.53 15.38 -20.39
CA PRO A 12 16.84 14.84 -20.67
C PRO A 12 16.90 13.35 -20.35
N GLN A 13 17.61 12.57 -21.17
CA GLN A 13 17.75 11.13 -20.90
C GLN A 13 18.50 10.90 -19.59
N GLU A 14 19.45 11.76 -19.23
CA GLU A 14 20.14 11.68 -17.94
C GLU A 14 19.20 11.81 -16.73
N ASP A 15 18.10 12.55 -16.85
CA ASP A 15 17.11 12.66 -15.77
C ASP A 15 16.30 11.36 -15.61
N ILE A 16 16.03 10.67 -16.72
CA ILE A 16 15.34 9.36 -16.73
C ILE A 16 16.28 8.30 -16.15
N ASP A 17 17.53 8.26 -16.62
CA ASP A 17 18.53 7.28 -16.20
C ASP A 17 18.92 7.46 -14.73
N ALA A 18 18.94 8.70 -14.24
CA ALA A 18 19.14 9.01 -12.82
C ALA A 18 17.91 8.73 -11.94
N GLY A 19 16.76 8.37 -12.54
CA GLY A 19 15.50 8.11 -11.83
C GLY A 19 14.88 9.36 -11.19
N VAL A 20 15.27 10.56 -11.63
CA VAL A 20 14.70 11.83 -11.14
C VAL A 20 13.54 12.31 -12.01
N ALA A 21 13.46 11.85 -13.25
CA ALA A 21 12.27 11.87 -14.09
C ALA A 21 11.63 10.47 -14.15
N PHE A 22 10.35 10.42 -14.50
CA PHE A 22 9.62 9.16 -14.65
C PHE A 22 9.36 8.87 -16.13
N SER A 23 9.58 7.63 -16.55
CA SER A 23 9.13 7.14 -17.86
C SER A 23 8.73 5.67 -17.74
N ASP A 24 7.53 5.30 -18.20
CA ASP A 24 7.03 3.92 -18.23
C ASP A 24 7.02 3.33 -19.66
N GLY A 25 7.66 4.02 -20.61
CA GLY A 25 7.65 3.69 -22.04
C GLY A 25 6.41 4.17 -22.81
N LYS A 26 5.37 4.62 -22.11
CA LYS A 26 4.16 5.24 -22.71
C LYS A 26 4.05 6.72 -22.38
N ASN A 27 4.27 7.07 -21.12
CA ASN A 27 4.21 8.41 -20.55
C ASN A 27 5.58 8.77 -19.99
N THR A 28 5.95 10.04 -20.09
CA THR A 28 7.15 10.62 -19.53
C THR A 28 6.82 11.89 -18.74
N TYR A 29 7.35 12.01 -17.53
CA TYR A 29 7.19 13.17 -16.66
C TYR A 29 8.54 13.70 -16.20
N CYS A 30 8.79 14.99 -16.44
CA CYS A 30 10.02 15.64 -16.01
C CYS A 30 10.13 15.71 -14.48
N ARG A 31 11.37 15.87 -13.99
CA ARG A 31 11.67 16.01 -12.56
C ARG A 31 10.80 17.04 -11.85
N ALA A 32 10.60 18.22 -12.46
CA ALA A 32 9.79 19.28 -11.83
C ALA A 32 8.33 18.86 -11.61
N CYS A 33 7.72 18.19 -12.60
CA CYS A 33 6.34 17.70 -12.49
C CYS A 33 6.22 16.59 -11.44
N VAL A 34 7.17 15.65 -11.41
CA VAL A 34 7.20 14.57 -10.42
C VAL A 34 7.33 15.14 -9.00
N MET A 35 8.27 16.07 -8.78
CA MET A 35 8.49 16.69 -7.47
C MET A 35 7.28 17.51 -7.00
N HIS A 36 6.61 18.21 -7.91
CA HIS A 36 5.38 18.93 -7.60
C HIS A 36 4.27 17.98 -7.14
N LEU A 37 4.05 16.88 -7.86
CA LEU A 37 3.03 15.88 -7.51
C LEU A 37 3.31 15.23 -6.15
N ILE A 38 4.55 14.85 -5.88
CA ILE A 38 4.95 14.29 -4.57
C ILE A 38 4.71 15.29 -3.44
N GLY A 39 5.07 16.56 -3.65
CA GLY A 39 4.83 17.62 -2.68
C GLY A 39 3.35 17.79 -2.36
N GLU A 40 2.50 17.77 -3.39
CA GLU A 40 1.05 17.92 -3.27
C GLU A 40 0.41 16.72 -2.57
N LEU A 41 0.81 15.50 -2.92
CA LEU A 41 0.41 14.28 -2.20
C LEU A 41 0.80 14.35 -0.72
N GLY A 42 2.02 14.81 -0.41
CA GLY A 42 2.47 14.99 0.97
C GLY A 42 1.67 16.06 1.73
N ARG A 43 1.25 17.14 1.06
CA ARG A 43 0.36 18.16 1.64
C ARG A 43 -1.01 17.57 1.98
N LEU A 44 -1.62 16.87 1.03
CA LEU A 44 -2.93 16.22 1.20
C LEU A 44 -2.91 15.15 2.29
N ALA A 45 -1.84 14.36 2.39
CA ALA A 45 -1.68 13.36 3.45
C ALA A 45 -1.70 14.01 4.84
N ARG A 46 -0.95 15.11 5.04
CA ARG A 46 -0.95 15.85 6.31
C ARG A 46 -2.31 16.48 6.63
N GLU A 47 -3.01 17.00 5.63
CA GLU A 47 -4.37 17.54 5.81
C GLU A 47 -5.37 16.45 6.21
N ALA A 48 -5.26 15.25 5.62
CA ALA A 48 -6.07 14.10 6.00
C ALA A 48 -5.77 13.67 7.45
N GLU A 49 -4.50 13.59 7.84
CA GLU A 49 -4.08 13.27 9.20
C GLU A 49 -4.61 14.31 10.22
N ALA A 50 -4.42 15.60 9.95
CA ALA A 50 -4.93 16.67 10.79
C ALA A 50 -6.46 16.63 10.93
N SER A 51 -7.18 16.34 9.84
CA SER A 51 -8.63 16.18 9.85
C SER A 51 -9.09 14.98 10.68
N THR A 52 -8.33 13.87 10.66
CA THR A 52 -8.62 12.70 11.50
C THR A 52 -8.27 12.88 12.99
N THR A 53 -7.38 13.82 13.32
CA THR A 53 -6.96 14.07 14.72
C THR A 53 -7.97 14.91 15.50
N THR A 54 -8.93 15.55 14.82
CA THR A 54 -9.97 16.38 15.46
C THR A 54 -11.18 15.56 15.94
N CYS A 55 -11.23 14.27 15.64
CA CYS A 55 -12.22 13.34 16.20
C CYS A 55 -11.49 12.14 16.81
N ALA A 56 -11.63 11.98 18.13
CA ALA A 56 -11.11 10.87 18.91
C ALA A 56 -11.12 9.52 18.17
N PRO A 57 -10.09 8.66 18.33
CA PRO A 57 -10.06 7.37 17.67
C PRO A 57 -11.28 6.56 18.14
N LYS A 58 -12.24 6.33 17.24
CA LYS A 58 -13.23 5.26 17.45
C LYS A 58 -12.43 3.97 17.48
N ALA A 59 -12.22 3.45 18.68
CA ALA A 59 -11.75 2.09 18.91
C ALA A 59 -12.51 1.16 17.96
N VAL A 60 -11.80 0.59 16.99
CA VAL A 60 -12.35 -0.47 16.14
C VAL A 60 -12.77 -1.57 17.11
N PRO A 61 -14.05 -1.97 17.18
CA PRO A 61 -14.43 -3.11 17.98
C PRO A 61 -13.82 -4.31 17.28
N ARG A 62 -12.67 -4.77 17.79
CA ARG A 62 -12.03 -6.01 17.39
C ARG A 62 -12.96 -7.10 17.87
N LYS A 63 -13.98 -7.42 17.06
CA LYS A 63 -14.88 -8.55 17.29
C LYS A 63 -14.03 -9.81 17.11
N HIS A 64 -13.39 -10.21 18.20
CA HIS A 64 -12.65 -11.46 18.31
C HIS A 64 -13.62 -12.58 17.93
N SER A 65 -13.49 -13.06 16.69
CA SER A 65 -14.40 -14.05 16.14
C SER A 65 -14.05 -15.39 16.77
N ASN A 66 -14.71 -15.71 17.89
CA ASN A 66 -14.61 -17.00 18.58
C ASN A 66 -14.84 -18.21 17.65
N LYS A 67 -15.44 -18.00 16.47
CA LYS A 67 -15.58 -19.02 15.42
C LYS A 67 -14.23 -19.52 14.90
N LEU A 68 -13.22 -18.66 14.76
CA LEU A 68 -11.90 -19.07 14.30
C LEU A 68 -11.20 -19.95 15.34
N PHE A 69 -11.34 -19.60 16.63
CA PHE A 69 -10.77 -20.37 17.73
C PHE A 69 -11.44 -21.75 17.86
N LEU A 70 -12.77 -21.82 17.72
CA LEU A 70 -13.52 -23.08 17.71
C LEU A 70 -13.14 -23.98 16.53
N LEU A 71 -12.93 -23.40 15.34
CA LEU A 71 -12.46 -24.16 14.17
C LEU A 71 -11.07 -24.76 14.39
N LEU A 72 -10.14 -23.98 14.96
CA LEU A 72 -8.78 -24.45 15.25
C LEU A 72 -8.79 -25.59 16.27
N LEU A 73 -9.63 -25.50 17.32
CA LEU A 73 -9.76 -26.56 18.32
C LEU A 73 -10.32 -27.86 17.71
N ALA A 74 -11.34 -27.74 16.87
CA ALA A 74 -11.96 -28.89 16.21
C ALA A 74 -10.97 -29.60 15.25
N CYS A 75 -10.18 -28.84 14.50
CA CYS A 75 -9.15 -29.40 13.62
C CYS A 75 -8.06 -30.13 14.41
N ALA A 76 -7.60 -29.56 15.53
CA ALA A 76 -6.59 -30.19 16.37
C ALA A 76 -7.09 -31.51 16.98
N SER A 77 -8.35 -31.55 17.46
CA SER A 77 -8.94 -32.79 17.99
C SER A 77 -9.15 -33.86 16.91
N ALA A 78 -9.53 -33.46 15.70
CA ALA A 78 -9.70 -34.40 14.59
C ALA A 78 -8.37 -35.02 14.16
N ALA A 79 -7.32 -34.21 14.06
CA ALA A 79 -5.97 -34.70 13.73
C ALA A 79 -5.44 -35.69 14.79
N ALA A 80 -5.65 -35.40 16.09
CA ALA A 80 -5.25 -36.28 17.16
C ALA A 80 -5.99 -37.63 17.13
N ALA A 81 -7.30 -37.62 16.87
CA ALA A 81 -8.11 -38.84 16.75
C ALA A 81 -7.73 -39.69 15.52
N ILE A 82 -7.40 -39.05 14.40
CA ILE A 82 -6.93 -39.76 13.20
C ILE A 82 -5.56 -40.39 13.48
N ALA A 83 -4.65 -39.66 14.11
CA ALA A 83 -3.32 -40.19 14.45
C ALA A 83 -3.38 -41.40 15.40
N THR A 84 -4.29 -41.40 16.38
CA THR A 84 -4.48 -42.57 17.26
C THR A 84 -5.09 -43.78 16.56
N ILE A 85 -5.93 -43.58 15.53
CA ILE A 85 -6.45 -44.68 14.71
C ILE A 85 -5.34 -45.31 13.84
N PHE A 86 -4.41 -44.50 13.31
CA PHE A 86 -3.29 -44.98 12.51
C PHE A 86 -2.17 -45.64 13.33
N LEU A 87 -2.14 -45.42 14.65
CA LEU A 87 -1.14 -45.98 15.57
C LEU A 87 -1.62 -47.25 16.30
N LEU A 88 -2.83 -47.72 16.01
CA LEU A 88 -3.46 -48.93 16.56
C LEU A 88 -3.46 -50.04 15.51
#